data_AF-A0A0G0N950-F1
#
_entry.id   AF-A0A0G0N950-F1
#
_cell.length_a   1.000
_cell.length_b   1.000
_cell.length_c   1.000
_cell.angle_alpha   90.00
_cell.angle_beta   90.00
_cell.angle_gamma   90.00
#
_symmetry.space_group_name_H-M   'P 1'
#
loop_
_entity.id
_entity.type
_entity.pdbx_description
1 polymer ?
#
loop_
_entity_poly.entity_id
_entity_poly.type
_entity_poly.pdbx_seq_one_letter_code
_entity_poly.pdbx_strand_id
1 'polypeptide(L)'
;MKKIYKGLTTQAGFTLIELLIVMAILGVLAVVVLVAINPVQQLARTRDAGRKAGVAQIGRALEAYYTSHSGSYLPLSDTFLNSLSTSGEISTPPSTISYRSGFTPQACINSQNGWCYLMGSGEAVLYTELESDSERSKCSGVVSYFVWSTVDGRGGLVCTNVAAAGTAQTWSAQQ
;
A
#
# COMPACT_ATOMS: atom_id res chain seq x y z
N MET A 1 18.87 -74.29 -21.59
CA MET A 1 18.74 -72.82 -21.62
C MET A 1 17.49 -72.43 -20.86
N LYS A 2 17.62 -71.79 -19.69
CA LYS A 2 16.49 -71.46 -18.79
C LYS A 2 16.04 -70.02 -19.09
N LYS A 3 14.87 -69.83 -19.69
CA LYS A 3 14.32 -68.49 -19.95
C LYS A 3 13.77 -67.90 -18.65
N ILE A 4 14.33 -66.78 -18.22
CA ILE A 4 13.89 -66.00 -17.06
C ILE A 4 12.82 -65.03 -17.55
N TYR A 5 11.55 -65.30 -17.27
CA TYR A 5 10.47 -64.35 -17.52
C TYR A 5 10.32 -63.44 -16.28
N LYS A 6 10.84 -62.23 -16.40
CA LYS A 6 10.73 -61.17 -15.38
C LYS A 6 9.30 -60.63 -15.44
N GLY A 7 8.50 -60.87 -14.40
CA GLY A 7 7.11 -60.40 -14.33
C GLY A 7 7.04 -58.88 -14.36
N LEU A 8 6.33 -58.32 -15.34
CA LEU A 8 5.99 -56.89 -15.33
C LEU A 8 4.94 -56.67 -14.25
N THR A 9 5.28 -55.89 -13.23
CA THR A 9 4.34 -55.39 -12.23
C THR A 9 3.29 -54.52 -12.91
N THR A 10 2.04 -54.96 -12.90
CA THR A 10 0.88 -54.17 -13.34
C THR A 10 0.68 -53.00 -12.38
N GLN A 11 1.04 -51.78 -12.78
CA GLN A 11 0.56 -50.58 -12.11
C GLN A 11 -0.98 -50.55 -12.22
N ALA A 12 -1.67 -50.55 -11.08
CA ALA A 12 -3.10 -50.30 -11.03
C ALA A 12 -3.37 -48.86 -11.49
N GLY A 13 -4.20 -48.71 -12.53
CA GLY A 13 -4.66 -47.41 -13.01
C GLY A 13 -5.79 -46.86 -12.15
N PHE A 14 -5.86 -45.53 -12.03
CA PHE A 14 -7.01 -44.84 -11.43
C PHE A 14 -8.29 -45.13 -12.22
N THR A 15 -9.39 -45.38 -11.52
CA THR A 15 -10.70 -45.53 -12.18
C THR A 15 -11.25 -44.16 -12.60
N LEU A 16 -12.04 -44.15 -13.67
CA LEU A 16 -12.72 -42.92 -14.13
C LEU A 16 -13.66 -42.35 -13.06
N ILE A 17 -14.28 -43.22 -12.25
CA ILE A 17 -15.18 -42.79 -11.17
C ILE A 17 -14.41 -42.15 -10.01
N GLU A 18 -13.21 -42.63 -9.69
CA GLU A 18 -12.35 -41.98 -8.68
C GLU A 18 -11.96 -40.56 -9.10
N LEU A 19 -11.55 -40.37 -10.35
CA LEU A 19 -11.21 -39.03 -10.84
C LEU A 19 -12.43 -38.10 -10.90
N LEU A 20 -13.62 -38.63 -11.20
CA LEU A 20 -14.87 -37.86 -11.23
C LEU A 20 -15.25 -37.36 -9.83
N ILE A 21 -15.20 -38.21 -8.82
CA ILE A 21 -15.51 -37.84 -7.44
C ILE A 21 -14.50 -36.81 -6.92
N VAL A 22 -13.22 -36.97 -7.25
CA VAL A 22 -12.17 -36.02 -6.83
C VAL A 22 -12.41 -34.63 -7.39
N MET A 23 -12.70 -34.50 -8.69
CA MET A 23 -12.99 -33.19 -9.28
C MET A 23 -14.27 -32.56 -8.72
N ALA A 24 -15.27 -33.38 -8.39
CA ALA A 24 -16.48 -32.91 -7.72
C ALA A 24 -16.16 -32.34 -6.31
N ILE A 25 -15.35 -33.04 -5.52
CA ILE A 25 -14.94 -32.57 -4.18
C ILE A 25 -14.04 -31.33 -4.29
N LEU A 26 -13.08 -31.30 -5.22
CA LEU A 26 -12.21 -30.15 -5.46
C LEU A 26 -13.02 -28.89 -5.85
N GLY A 27 -14.06 -29.06 -6.66
CA GLY A 27 -14.96 -27.96 -7.02
C GLY A 27 -15.66 -27.34 -5.81
N VAL A 28 -16.19 -28.18 -4.91
CA VAL A 28 -16.86 -27.71 -3.68
C VAL A 28 -15.87 -27.01 -2.75
N LEU A 29 -14.69 -27.60 -2.53
CA LEU A 29 -13.67 -27.01 -1.65
C LEU A 29 -13.16 -25.67 -2.18
N ALA A 30 -12.99 -25.53 -3.50
CA ALA A 30 -12.53 -24.28 -4.11
C ALA A 30 -13.48 -23.10 -3.83
N VAL A 31 -14.80 -23.32 -3.94
CA VAL A 31 -15.80 -22.28 -3.65
C VAL A 31 -15.77 -21.87 -2.18
N VAL A 32 -15.68 -22.83 -1.26
CA VAL A 32 -15.62 -22.56 0.19
C VAL A 32 -14.40 -21.70 0.54
N VAL A 33 -13.23 -22.01 -0.02
CA VAL A 33 -11.99 -21.25 0.25
C VAL A 33 -12.09 -19.81 -0.26
N LEU A 34 -12.66 -19.58 -1.43
CA LEU A 34 -12.82 -18.23 -2.00
C LEU A 34 -13.76 -17.34 -1.18
N VAL A 35 -14.82 -17.93 -0.59
CA VAL A 35 -15.71 -17.18 0.31
C VAL A 35 -15.00 -16.86 1.63
N ALA A 36 -14.14 -17.75 2.12
CA ALA A 36 -13.41 -17.55 3.37
C ALA A 36 -12.31 -16.47 3.27
N ILE A 37 -11.63 -16.37 2.13
CA ILE A 37 -10.56 -15.40 1.91
C ILE A 37 -11.11 -14.25 1.08
N ASN A 38 -11.41 -13.10 1.70
CA ASN A 38 -11.77 -11.89 0.95
C ASN A 38 -10.53 -11.37 0.18
N PRO A 39 -10.38 -11.67 -1.13
CA PRO A 39 -9.14 -11.41 -1.85
C PRO A 39 -8.98 -9.91 -2.13
N VAL A 40 -10.09 -9.20 -2.31
CA VAL A 40 -10.14 -7.74 -2.50
C VAL A 40 -9.50 -7.04 -1.31
N GLN A 41 -9.86 -7.47 -0.09
CA GLN A 41 -9.33 -6.90 1.13
C GLN A 41 -7.85 -7.22 1.34
N GLN A 42 -7.38 -8.40 0.94
CA GLN A 42 -5.95 -8.72 0.99
C GLN A 42 -5.13 -7.84 0.03
N LEU A 43 -5.62 -7.65 -1.20
CA LEU A 43 -4.97 -6.77 -2.18
C LEU A 43 -4.95 -5.30 -1.73
N ALA A 44 -6.01 -4.84 -1.06
CA ALA A 44 -6.05 -3.50 -0.45
C ALA A 44 -4.97 -3.34 0.63
N ARG A 45 -4.82 -4.32 1.53
CA ARG A 45 -3.76 -4.31 2.56
C ARG A 45 -2.36 -4.29 1.96
N THR A 46 -2.11 -5.05 0.91
CA THR A 46 -0.80 -5.06 0.23
C THR A 46 -0.47 -3.71 -0.39
N ARG A 47 -1.45 -3.05 -1.04
CA ARG A 47 -1.28 -1.70 -1.58
C ARG A 47 -1.03 -0.67 -0.49
N ASP A 48 -1.79 -0.74 0.60
CA ASP A 48 -1.58 0.14 1.75
C ASP A 48 -0.22 -0.07 2.41
N ALA A 49 0.31 -1.29 2.48
CA ALA A 49 1.68 -1.53 2.93
C ALA A 49 2.70 -0.82 2.04
N GLY A 50 2.52 -0.89 0.71
CA GLY A 50 3.32 -0.13 -0.24
C GLY A 50 3.20 1.39 -0.06
N ARG A 51 1.99 1.89 0.21
CA ARG A 51 1.74 3.32 0.52
C ARG A 51 2.48 3.78 1.76
N LYS A 52 2.42 3.01 2.84
CA LYS A 52 3.14 3.31 4.09
C LYS A 52 4.65 3.37 3.88
N ALA A 53 5.19 2.42 3.12
CA ALA A 53 6.60 2.40 2.76
C ALA A 53 6.98 3.62 1.88
N GLY A 54 6.17 3.95 0.88
CA GLY A 54 6.38 5.11 0.02
C GLY A 54 6.32 6.44 0.78
N VAL A 55 5.35 6.60 1.68
CA VAL A 55 5.26 7.76 2.58
C VAL A 55 6.53 7.90 3.42
N ALA A 56 6.99 6.82 4.04
CA ALA A 56 8.21 6.84 4.85
C ALA A 56 9.46 7.17 4.02
N GLN A 57 9.55 6.64 2.80
CA GLN A 57 10.67 6.89 1.90
C GLN A 57 10.74 8.37 1.48
N ILE A 58 9.61 8.93 1.04
CA ILE A 58 9.54 10.34 0.63
C ILE A 58 9.68 11.25 1.85
N GLY A 59 9.10 10.90 3.00
CA GLY A 59 9.23 11.66 4.25
C GLY A 59 10.69 11.83 4.69
N ARG A 60 11.48 10.76 4.65
CA ARG A 60 12.93 10.82 4.90
C ARG A 60 13.67 11.67 3.86
N ALA A 61 13.25 11.63 2.60
CA ALA A 61 13.82 12.48 1.57
C ALA A 61 13.51 13.97 1.81
N LEU A 62 12.33 14.31 2.33
CA LEU A 62 11.98 15.67 2.75
C LEU A 62 12.84 16.16 3.91
N GLU A 63 13.12 15.31 4.90
CA GLU A 63 14.04 15.64 6.01
C GLU A 63 15.49 15.83 5.52
N ALA A 64 15.94 14.97 4.61
CA ALA A 64 17.24 15.12 3.97
C ALA A 64 17.33 16.45 3.19
N TYR A 65 16.29 16.78 2.43
CA TYR A 65 16.18 18.03 1.68
C TYR A 65 16.27 19.25 2.60
N TYR A 66 15.52 19.24 3.70
CA TYR A 66 15.56 20.32 4.69
C TYR A 66 16.98 20.56 5.22
N THR A 67 17.71 19.47 5.47
CA THR A 67 19.08 19.52 5.97
C THR A 67 20.07 20.00 4.90
N SER A 68 19.91 19.60 3.64
CA SER A 68 20.79 20.01 2.53
C SER A 68 20.51 21.42 2.01
N HIS A 69 19.27 21.93 2.18
CA HIS A 69 18.81 23.20 1.60
C HIS A 69 18.57 24.30 2.65
N SER A 70 19.52 24.46 3.58
CA SER A 70 19.55 25.57 4.55
C SER A 70 18.30 25.69 5.44
N GLY A 71 17.67 24.56 5.79
CA GLY A 71 16.50 24.55 6.67
C GLY A 71 15.23 25.06 6.04
N SER A 72 15.08 24.88 4.71
CA SER A 72 13.83 25.18 4.00
C SER A 72 13.27 23.92 3.35
N TYR A 73 11.95 23.74 3.48
CA TYR A 73 11.22 22.75 2.70
C TYR A 73 10.87 23.25 1.31
N LEU A 74 10.48 22.34 0.42
CA LEU A 74 10.09 22.65 -0.94
C LEU A 74 8.79 23.48 -0.96
N PRO A 75 8.73 24.57 -1.74
CA PRO A 75 7.50 25.34 -1.94
C PRO A 75 6.36 24.48 -2.46
N LEU A 76 5.14 24.78 -2.00
CA LEU A 76 3.91 24.10 -2.47
C LEU A 76 3.64 24.29 -3.97
N SER A 77 4.22 25.31 -4.60
CA SER A 77 4.10 25.57 -6.04
C SER A 77 4.85 24.56 -6.91
N ASP A 78 5.78 23.80 -6.32
CA ASP A 78 6.69 22.95 -7.08
C ASP A 78 6.19 21.50 -7.14
N THR A 79 6.64 20.77 -8.15
CA THR A 79 6.47 19.31 -8.22
C THR A 79 7.43 18.64 -7.24
N PHE A 80 7.04 18.59 -5.96
CA PHE A 80 7.92 18.21 -4.85
C PHE A 80 8.67 16.88 -5.08
N LEU A 81 8.02 15.86 -5.67
CA LEU A 81 8.63 14.55 -5.88
C LEU A 81 9.68 14.58 -7.00
N ASN A 82 9.47 15.40 -8.05
CA ASN A 82 10.47 15.59 -9.10
C ASN A 82 11.64 16.41 -8.59
N SER A 83 11.35 17.45 -7.80
CA SER A 83 12.38 18.29 -7.20
C SER A 83 13.29 17.46 -6.29
N LEU A 84 12.73 16.65 -5.38
CA LEU A 84 13.49 15.70 -4.54
C LEU A 84 14.33 14.72 -5.37
N SER A 85 13.82 14.26 -6.51
CA SER A 85 14.57 13.36 -7.38
C SER A 85 15.71 14.07 -8.12
N THR A 86 15.51 15.35 -8.47
CA THR A 86 16.48 16.15 -9.23
C THR A 86 17.60 16.67 -8.32
N SER A 87 17.27 17.05 -7.08
CA SER A 87 18.24 17.49 -6.08
C SER A 87 19.04 16.32 -5.47
N GLY A 88 18.58 15.08 -5.65
CA GLY A 88 19.35 13.85 -5.34
C GLY A 88 19.00 13.17 -4.02
N GLU A 89 17.98 13.64 -3.31
CA GLU A 89 17.51 13.12 -2.02
C GLU A 89 16.76 11.80 -2.16
N ILE A 90 16.24 11.51 -3.35
CA ILE A 90 15.61 10.24 -3.68
C ILE A 90 16.01 9.78 -5.07
N SER A 91 16.71 8.64 -5.15
CA SER A 91 17.18 8.11 -6.45
C SER A 91 16.09 7.39 -7.25
N THR A 92 15.10 6.80 -6.57
CA THR A 92 13.98 6.09 -7.20
C THR A 92 12.69 6.41 -6.45
N PRO A 93 11.92 7.43 -6.86
CA PRO A 93 10.68 7.77 -6.19
C PRO A 93 9.68 6.60 -6.27
N PRO A 94 8.81 6.42 -5.25
CA PRO A 94 7.75 5.43 -5.30
C PRO A 94 6.88 5.60 -6.54
N SER A 95 6.43 4.47 -7.10
CA SER A 95 5.50 4.45 -8.22
C SER A 95 4.19 5.18 -7.88
N THR A 96 3.49 5.65 -8.91
CA THR A 96 2.17 6.25 -8.77
C THR A 96 1.20 5.35 -8.03
N ILE A 97 0.49 5.94 -7.07
CA ILE A 97 -0.51 5.22 -6.29
C ILE A 97 -1.67 4.83 -7.20
N SER A 98 -2.01 3.55 -7.17
CA SER A 98 -3.24 3.03 -7.78
C SER A 98 -4.22 2.61 -6.68
N TYR A 99 -5.49 2.97 -6.85
CA TYR A 99 -6.59 2.62 -5.96
C TYR A 99 -7.44 1.51 -6.56
N ARG A 100 -8.21 0.77 -5.74
CA ARG A 100 -9.16 -0.23 -6.26
C ARG A 100 -10.27 0.41 -7.08
N SER A 101 -10.88 -0.37 -7.98
CA SER A 101 -12.07 0.05 -8.72
C SER A 101 -13.18 0.51 -7.77
N GLY A 102 -13.75 1.68 -8.03
CA GLY A 102 -14.82 2.27 -7.21
C GLY A 102 -14.34 2.98 -5.94
N PHE A 103 -13.02 3.07 -5.71
CA PHE A 103 -12.46 3.94 -4.67
C PHE A 103 -12.12 5.31 -5.26
N THR A 104 -12.67 6.37 -4.67
CA THR A 104 -12.38 7.75 -5.03
C THR A 104 -11.63 8.40 -3.87
N PRO A 105 -10.30 8.61 -3.98
CA PRO A 105 -9.55 9.25 -2.91
C PRO A 105 -10.07 10.67 -2.71
N GLN A 106 -10.04 11.12 -1.47
CA GLN A 106 -10.42 12.48 -1.14
C GLN A 106 -9.36 13.46 -1.67
N ALA A 107 -9.82 14.59 -2.21
CA ALA A 107 -8.95 15.58 -2.87
C ALA A 107 -7.94 16.16 -1.87
N CYS A 108 -6.65 16.14 -2.23
CA CYS A 108 -5.58 16.69 -1.40
C CYS A 108 -4.88 17.87 -2.07
N ILE A 109 -4.17 18.66 -1.27
CA ILE A 109 -3.41 19.82 -1.73
C ILE A 109 -2.02 19.32 -2.20
N ASN A 110 -1.54 19.87 -3.33
CA ASN A 110 -0.25 19.55 -3.97
C ASN A 110 -0.03 18.05 -4.13
N SER A 111 -0.95 17.43 -4.89
CA SER A 111 -0.86 16.02 -5.23
C SER A 111 0.14 15.80 -6.36
N GLN A 112 1.07 14.87 -6.16
CA GLN A 112 1.92 14.35 -7.22
C GLN A 112 1.90 12.82 -7.18
N ASN A 113 1.50 12.18 -8.27
CA ASN A 113 1.43 10.72 -8.38
C ASN A 113 0.58 10.03 -7.26
N GLY A 114 -0.39 10.75 -6.70
CA GLY A 114 -1.24 10.28 -5.61
C GLY A 114 -0.68 10.51 -4.19
N TRP A 115 0.55 11.02 -4.08
CA TRP A 115 1.15 11.46 -2.82
C TRP A 115 0.78 12.92 -2.56
N CYS A 116 0.40 13.24 -1.33
CA CYS A 116 -0.06 14.58 -0.95
C CYS A 116 0.94 15.23 -0.01
N TYR A 117 1.22 16.51 -0.23
CA TYR A 117 2.28 17.24 0.47
C TYR A 117 1.79 18.61 0.96
N LEU A 118 2.12 18.90 2.22
CA LEU A 118 1.88 20.17 2.87
C LEU A 118 3.15 20.65 3.57
N MET A 119 3.33 21.95 3.64
CA MET A 119 4.44 22.58 4.37
C MET A 119 3.88 23.66 5.31
N GLY A 120 4.59 23.88 6.41
CA GLY A 120 4.39 24.96 7.36
C GLY A 120 5.73 25.60 7.69
N SER A 121 5.75 26.47 8.70
CA SER A 121 6.98 27.11 9.18
C SER A 121 7.87 26.08 9.89
N GLY A 122 8.85 25.54 9.17
CA GLY A 122 9.79 24.54 9.73
C GLY A 122 9.23 23.13 9.86
N GLU A 123 8.09 22.84 9.25
CA GLU A 123 7.47 21.51 9.23
C GLU A 123 7.00 21.16 7.83
N ALA A 124 7.11 19.89 7.47
CA ALA A 124 6.48 19.33 6.29
C ALA A 124 5.71 18.06 6.67
N VAL A 125 4.60 17.85 5.98
CA VAL A 125 3.76 16.68 6.15
C VAL A 125 3.50 16.05 4.80
N LEU A 126 3.74 14.75 4.73
CA LEU A 126 3.41 13.94 3.57
C LEU A 126 2.36 12.92 3.97
N TYR A 127 1.32 12.77 3.16
CA TYR A 127 0.24 11.85 3.48
C TYR A 127 -0.37 11.20 2.25
N THR A 128 -1.07 10.10 2.50
CA THR A 128 -1.86 9.39 1.50
C THR A 128 -3.02 8.66 2.16
N GLU A 129 -4.08 8.44 1.39
CA GLU A 129 -5.26 7.73 1.86
C GLU A 129 -5.07 6.21 1.78
N LEU A 130 -5.43 5.52 2.87
CA LEU A 130 -5.44 4.07 2.96
C LEU A 130 -6.81 3.53 2.52
N GLU A 131 -6.81 2.53 1.65
CA GLU A 131 -8.03 2.01 1.04
C GLU A 131 -8.55 0.74 1.73
N SER A 132 -7.73 0.12 2.57
CA SER A 132 -8.04 -1.13 3.26
C SER A 132 -9.12 -0.90 4.31
N ASP A 133 -10.17 -1.73 4.27
CA ASP A 133 -11.22 -1.67 5.30
C ASP A 133 -10.70 -2.00 6.70
N SER A 134 -9.56 -2.68 6.84
CA SER A 134 -8.92 -2.94 8.13
C SER A 134 -8.21 -1.74 8.73
N GLU A 135 -7.81 -0.77 7.91
CA GLU A 135 -7.26 0.50 8.40
C GLU A 135 -8.42 1.46 8.68
N ARG A 136 -9.42 1.47 7.80
CA ARG A 136 -10.66 2.24 8.00
C ARG A 136 -11.45 1.80 9.23
N SER A 137 -11.44 0.51 9.58
CA SER A 137 -12.10 0.02 10.80
C SER A 137 -11.41 0.51 12.08
N LYS A 138 -10.10 0.77 12.06
CA LYS A 138 -9.39 1.43 13.18
C LYS A 138 -9.83 2.88 13.34
N CYS A 139 -10.29 3.49 12.26
CA CYS A 139 -10.83 4.85 12.22
C CYS A 139 -12.35 4.90 12.40
N SER A 140 -13.00 3.86 12.92
CA SER A 140 -14.45 3.84 13.16
C SER A 140 -15.28 4.16 11.89
N GLY A 141 -14.77 3.81 10.70
CA GLY A 141 -15.46 4.06 9.42
C GLY A 141 -15.16 5.42 8.79
N VAL A 142 -14.41 6.29 9.47
CA VAL A 142 -13.87 7.56 8.95
C VAL A 142 -12.68 7.28 8.01
N VAL A 143 -12.38 8.19 7.09
CA VAL A 143 -11.24 8.07 6.19
C VAL A 143 -9.93 7.94 6.97
N SER A 144 -9.12 6.96 6.60
CA SER A 144 -7.84 6.64 7.20
C SER A 144 -6.70 7.11 6.32
N TYR A 145 -5.85 7.97 6.87
CA TYR A 145 -4.64 8.45 6.21
C TYR A 145 -3.40 7.87 6.89
N PHE A 146 -2.36 7.61 6.10
CA PHE A 146 -1.02 7.44 6.65
C PHE A 146 -0.22 8.70 6.39
N VAL A 147 0.37 9.23 7.45
CA VAL A 147 0.91 10.58 7.48
C VAL A 147 2.33 10.51 8.03
N TRP A 148 3.28 11.15 7.37
CA TRP A 148 4.63 11.39 7.86
C TRP A 148 4.76 12.83 8.30
N SER A 149 5.21 13.03 9.53
CA SER A 149 5.54 14.34 10.08
C SER A 149 7.05 14.48 10.16
N THR A 150 7.61 15.53 9.55
CA THR A 150 9.06 15.78 9.62
C THR A 150 9.50 16.33 10.97
N VAL A 151 8.59 16.88 11.78
CA VAL A 151 8.91 17.29 13.16
C VAL A 151 9.03 16.09 14.09
N ASP A 152 8.24 15.04 13.85
CA ASP A 152 8.28 13.79 14.63
C ASP A 152 9.27 12.76 14.06
N GLY A 153 9.73 12.95 12.83
CA GLY A 153 10.63 12.02 12.14
C GLY A 153 10.03 10.62 11.92
N ARG A 154 8.69 10.52 11.90
CA ARG A 154 7.98 9.23 11.84
C ARG A 154 6.62 9.35 11.17
N GLY A 155 6.09 8.18 10.79
CA GLY A 155 4.77 8.04 10.21
C GLY A 155 3.75 7.46 11.17
N GLY A 156 2.51 7.93 11.08
CA GLY A 156 1.36 7.53 11.90
C GLY A 156 0.07 7.37 11.10
N LEU A 157 -0.89 6.64 11.69
CA LEU A 157 -2.26 6.55 11.18
C LEU A 157 -3.05 7.73 11.72
N VAL A 158 -3.71 8.49 10.83
CA VAL A 158 -4.59 9.60 11.21
C VAL A 158 -5.98 9.39 10.62
N CYS A 159 -7.00 9.60 11.45
CA CYS A 159 -8.40 9.39 11.08
C CYS A 159 -9.11 10.75 10.98
N THR A 160 -9.56 11.13 9.78
CA THR A 160 -10.27 12.41 9.58
C THR A 160 -11.19 12.37 8.35
N ASN A 161 -12.32 13.08 8.39
CA ASN A 161 -13.26 13.18 7.24
C ASN A 161 -12.92 14.33 6.27
N VAL A 162 -11.90 15.11 6.59
CA VAL A 162 -11.38 16.15 5.69
C VAL A 162 -10.00 15.71 5.22
N ALA A 163 -9.82 15.53 3.91
CA ALA A 163 -8.50 15.64 3.31
C ALA A 163 -8.09 17.09 3.59
N ALA A 164 -7.35 17.27 4.68
CA ALA A 164 -7.33 18.54 5.34
C ALA A 164 -6.91 19.63 4.36
N ALA A 165 -7.79 20.61 4.14
CA ALA A 165 -7.45 21.89 3.55
C ALA A 165 -6.63 22.75 4.55
N GLY A 166 -5.81 22.11 5.38
CA GLY A 166 -5.09 22.67 6.53
C GLY A 166 -3.59 22.81 6.28
N THR A 167 -2.89 23.38 7.25
CA THR A 167 -1.42 23.51 7.24
C THR A 167 -0.76 22.22 7.77
N ALA A 168 0.53 22.05 7.54
CA ALA A 168 1.28 20.88 8.04
C ALA A 168 1.08 20.66 9.56
N GLN A 169 1.06 21.75 10.34
CA GLN A 169 0.91 21.75 11.80
C GLN A 169 -0.38 21.11 12.31
N THR A 170 -1.46 21.08 11.52
CA THR A 170 -2.70 20.44 11.98
C THR A 170 -2.56 18.92 12.06
N TRP A 171 -1.67 18.34 11.25
CA TRP A 171 -1.51 16.89 11.16
C TRP A 171 -0.54 16.32 12.18
N SER A 172 0.52 17.04 12.56
CA SER A 172 1.41 16.61 13.65
C SER A 172 0.68 16.51 14.98
N ALA A 173 -0.29 17.39 15.23
CA ALA A 173 -1.13 17.32 16.43
C ALA A 173 -2.06 16.09 16.50
N GLN A 174 -2.22 15.32 15.41
CA GLN A 174 -3.19 14.22 15.30
C GLN A 174 -2.54 12.83 15.29
N GLN A 175 -1.21 12.73 15.34
CA GLN A 175 -0.44 11.48 15.33
C GLN A 175 -0.13 10.97 16.74
#